data_AF-A0A258HTH4-F1
#
_entry.id   AF-A0A258HTH4-F1
#
_cell.length_a   1.000
_cell.length_b   1.000
_cell.length_c   1.000
_cell.angle_alpha   90.00
_cell.angle_beta   90.00
_cell.angle_gamma   90.00
#
_symmetry.space_group_name_H-M   'P 1'
#
loop_
_entity.id
_entity.type
_entity.pdbx_description
1 polymer ?
#
loop_
_entity_poly.entity_id
_entity_poly.type
_entity_poly.pdbx_seq_one_letter_code
_entity_poly.pdbx_strand_id
1 'polypeptide(L)'
;MEALAKRAQAAHDLKSLGMPVPTTAPFTIQTRQAPSPTPSPSTPPRSPSTGSASAPSCPQCGSSMQRRTARKGYRAGKQFWGCTRYPTCRGTRN
;
A
#
# COMPACT_ATOMS: atom_id res chain seq x y z
N MET A 1 -5.75 41.31 -13.27
CA MET A 1 -6.79 42.04 -12.49
C MET A 1 -8.19 41.48 -12.77
N GLU A 2 -8.54 41.16 -14.03
CA GLU A 2 -9.85 40.64 -14.42
C GLU A 2 -10.27 39.30 -13.75
N ALA A 3 -9.31 38.43 -13.43
CA ALA A 3 -9.59 37.14 -12.77
C ALA A 3 -10.07 37.27 -11.31
N LEU A 4 -9.67 38.32 -10.58
CA LEU A 4 -10.19 38.58 -9.23
C LEU A 4 -11.61 39.14 -9.29
N ALA A 5 -11.90 40.01 -10.27
CA ALA A 5 -13.23 40.58 -10.46
C ALA A 5 -14.28 39.50 -10.81
N LYS A 6 -13.93 38.53 -11.68
CA LYS A 6 -14.81 37.41 -12.03
C LYS A 6 -15.17 36.54 -10.81
N ARG A 7 -14.22 36.34 -9.88
CA ARG A 7 -14.47 35.62 -8.63
C ARG A 7 -15.41 36.37 -7.69
N ALA A 8 -15.25 37.69 -7.58
CA ALA A 8 -16.12 38.53 -6.77
C ALA A 8 -17.57 38.56 -7.30
N GLN A 9 -17.75 38.66 -8.62
CA GLN A 9 -19.07 38.65 -9.25
C GLN A 9 -19.81 37.33 -8.99
N ALA A 10 -19.13 36.20 -9.18
CA ALA A 10 -19.71 34.87 -8.95
C ALA A 10 -20.16 34.66 -7.50
N ALA A 11 -19.42 35.21 -6.51
CA ALA A 11 -19.80 35.14 -5.10
C ALA A 11 -21.06 35.96 -4.77
N HIS A 12 -21.24 37.09 -5.46
CA HIS A 12 -22.43 37.93 -5.30
C HIS A 12 -23.67 37.25 -5.89
N ASP A 13 -23.52 36.66 -7.08
CA ASP A 13 -24.58 35.94 -7.80
C ASP A 13 -25.12 34.75 -6.96
N LEU A 14 -24.23 33.95 -6.37
CA LEU A 14 -24.59 32.84 -5.49
C LEU A 14 -25.40 33.28 -4.26
N LYS A 15 -25.12 34.47 -3.71
CA LYS A 15 -25.86 35.04 -2.59
C LYS A 15 -27.28 35.45 -2.99
N SER A 16 -27.42 36.06 -4.17
CA SER A 16 -28.70 36.50 -4.73
C SER A 16 -29.63 35.33 -5.06
N LEU A 17 -29.07 34.18 -5.44
CA LEU A 17 -29.82 32.96 -5.73
C LEU A 17 -30.21 32.14 -4.48
N GLY A 18 -29.82 32.59 -3.27
CA GLY A 18 -30.22 31.95 -2.01
C GLY A 18 -29.66 30.54 -1.79
N MET A 19 -28.64 30.13 -2.55
CA MET A 19 -27.98 28.84 -2.37
C MET A 19 -26.89 28.94 -1.29
N PRO A 20 -26.83 28.00 -0.33
CA PRO A 20 -25.80 28.02 0.70
C PRO A 20 -24.42 27.84 0.05
N VAL A 21 -23.56 28.86 0.19
CA VAL A 21 -22.14 28.75 -0.20
C VAL A 21 -21.49 27.59 0.57
N PRO A 22 -20.63 26.76 -0.06
CA PRO A 22 -19.96 25.68 0.64
C PRO A 22 -18.95 26.28 1.61
N THR A 23 -19.38 26.52 2.85
CA THR A 23 -18.48 26.84 3.95
C THR A 23 -17.48 25.70 4.07
N THR A 24 -16.20 26.04 3.94
CA THR A 24 -15.08 25.10 4.08
C THR A 24 -15.06 24.61 5.53
N ALA A 25 -15.85 23.58 5.83
CA ALA A 25 -15.80 22.92 7.12
C ALA A 25 -14.42 22.25 7.27
N PRO A 26 -13.70 22.45 8.38
CA PRO A 26 -12.50 21.67 8.64
C PRO A 26 -12.92 20.22 8.84
N PHE A 27 -12.55 19.36 7.90
CA PHE A 27 -12.66 17.92 8.08
C PHE A 27 -11.70 17.52 9.20
N THR A 28 -12.22 17.32 10.41
CA THR A 28 -11.49 16.64 11.47
C THR A 28 -11.38 15.16 11.12
N ILE A 29 -10.21 14.73 10.69
CA ILE A 29 -9.92 13.32 10.43
C ILE A 29 -9.86 12.61 11.78
N GLN A 30 -10.96 11.95 12.13
CA GLN A 30 -11.04 11.11 13.31
C GLN A 30 -10.22 9.84 13.04
N THR A 31 -8.99 9.79 13.56
CA THR A 31 -8.19 8.56 13.60
C THR A 31 -8.97 7.50 14.35
N ARG A 32 -9.59 6.57 13.62
CA ARG A 32 -10.20 5.38 14.19
C ARG A 32 -9.11 4.63 14.95
N GLN A 33 -9.27 4.58 16.27
CA GLN A 33 -8.41 3.83 17.17
C GLN A 33 -8.60 2.34 16.86
N ALA A 34 -7.52 1.63 16.54
CA ALA A 34 -7.57 0.21 16.31
C ALA A 34 -7.92 -0.53 17.61
N PRO A 35 -8.94 -1.40 17.64
CA PRO A 35 -9.12 -2.28 18.79
C PRO A 35 -7.94 -3.24 18.86
N SER A 36 -7.38 -3.37 20.06
CA SER A 36 -6.28 -4.27 20.42
C SER A 36 -6.51 -5.69 19.88
N PRO A 37 -5.51 -6.38 19.31
CA PRO A 37 -5.69 -7.77 18.89
C PRO A 37 -5.73 -8.68 20.12
N THR A 38 -6.93 -9.10 20.49
CA THR A 38 -7.15 -10.31 21.30
C THR A 38 -6.58 -11.52 20.53
N PRO A 39 -5.78 -12.40 21.15
CA PRO A 39 -5.32 -13.62 20.49
C PRO A 39 -6.48 -14.65 20.44
N SER A 40 -7.36 -14.53 19.44
CA SER A 40 -8.35 -15.56 19.11
C SER A 40 -7.85 -16.43 17.95
N PRO A 41 -7.62 -17.74 18.16
CA PRO A 41 -7.25 -18.66 17.09
C PRO A 41 -8.49 -19.09 16.31
N SER A 42 -9.03 -18.23 15.44
CA SER A 42 -10.21 -18.58 14.63
C SER A 42 -10.33 -17.78 13.32
N THR A 43 -9.27 -17.68 12.53
CA THR A 43 -9.38 -17.62 11.05
C THR A 43 -8.01 -17.95 10.43
N PRO A 44 -7.86 -19.01 9.61
CA PRO A 44 -6.62 -19.19 8.86
C PRO A 44 -6.48 -18.00 7.88
N PRO A 45 -5.31 -17.34 7.80
CA PRO A 45 -5.10 -16.33 6.78
C PRO A 45 -5.26 -17.00 5.43
N ARG A 46 -6.09 -16.38 4.57
CA ARG A 46 -6.24 -16.75 3.15
C ARG A 46 -4.86 -17.07 2.56
N SER A 47 -4.67 -18.35 2.28
CA SER A 47 -3.54 -18.93 1.60
C SER A 47 -3.20 -18.13 0.33
N PRO A 48 -1.94 -17.70 0.10
CA PRO A 48 -1.43 -17.73 -1.25
C PRO A 48 -1.28 -19.21 -1.63
N SER A 49 -2.36 -19.80 -2.16
CA SER A 49 -2.34 -21.15 -2.71
C SER A 49 -1.48 -21.15 -3.97
N THR A 50 -0.17 -21.35 -3.80
CA THR A 50 0.67 -21.92 -4.86
C THR A 50 1.81 -22.71 -4.22
N GLY A 51 1.53 -23.99 -3.96
CA GLY A 51 2.55 -25.02 -3.77
C GLY A 51 3.23 -25.02 -2.42
N SER A 52 2.79 -25.93 -1.56
CA SER A 52 3.51 -26.40 -0.38
C SER A 52 4.91 -26.89 -0.76
N ALA A 53 5.87 -25.98 -0.76
CA ALA A 53 7.29 -26.27 -0.65
C ALA A 53 7.80 -25.26 0.37
N SER A 54 8.05 -25.72 1.59
CA SER A 54 8.51 -24.92 2.72
C SER A 54 9.58 -23.93 2.24
N ALA A 55 9.23 -22.65 2.19
CA ALA A 55 10.15 -21.65 1.70
C ALA A 55 11.39 -21.63 2.60
N PRO A 56 12.60 -21.83 2.06
CA PRO A 56 13.80 -21.87 2.87
C PRO A 56 14.03 -20.52 3.55
N SER A 57 14.65 -20.55 4.71
CA SER A 57 15.14 -19.33 5.37
C SER A 57 16.39 -18.81 4.65
N CYS A 58 16.53 -17.49 4.60
CA CYS A 58 17.68 -16.84 4.01
C CYS A 58 18.95 -17.11 4.85
N PRO A 59 20.05 -17.58 4.26
CA PRO A 59 21.28 -17.86 5.01
C PRO A 59 21.99 -16.61 5.52
N GLN A 60 21.65 -15.41 5.02
CA GLN A 60 22.29 -14.16 5.43
C GLN A 60 21.56 -13.44 6.57
N CYS A 61 20.24 -13.57 6.67
CA CYS A 61 19.45 -12.80 7.64
C CYS A 61 18.32 -13.59 8.33
N GLY A 62 18.19 -14.89 8.03
CA GLY A 62 17.16 -15.77 8.60
C GLY A 62 15.73 -15.49 8.14
N SER A 63 15.50 -14.45 7.34
CA SER A 63 14.15 -14.09 6.87
C SER A 63 13.62 -15.05 5.80
N SER A 64 12.31 -15.13 5.63
CA SER A 64 11.67 -16.00 4.64
C SER A 64 12.10 -15.64 3.21
N MET A 65 12.27 -16.67 2.38
CA MET A 65 12.57 -16.49 0.96
C MET A 65 11.32 -16.66 0.10
N GLN A 66 11.33 -16.09 -1.09
CA GLN A 66 10.25 -16.22 -2.08
C GLN A 66 10.82 -16.70 -3.42
N ARG A 67 10.06 -17.51 -4.15
CA ARG A 67 10.43 -17.92 -5.52
C ARG A 67 10.33 -16.73 -6.47
N ARG A 68 11.42 -16.42 -7.14
CA ARG A 68 11.54 -15.37 -8.16
C ARG A 68 12.07 -15.97 -9.44
N THR A 69 11.66 -15.43 -10.57
CA THR A 69 12.17 -15.82 -11.89
C THR A 69 13.27 -14.87 -12.31
N ALA A 70 14.43 -15.41 -12.69
CA ALA A 70 15.53 -14.61 -13.20
C ALA A 70 15.13 -13.97 -14.53
N ARG A 71 15.26 -12.65 -14.62
CA ARG A 71 14.87 -11.87 -15.81
C ARG A 71 16.01 -11.68 -16.82
N LYS A 72 17.27 -11.84 -16.39
CA LYS A 72 18.46 -11.54 -17.19
C LYS A 72 19.58 -12.54 -16.90
N GLY A 73 20.47 -12.73 -17.88
CA GLY A 73 21.68 -13.55 -17.78
C GLY A 73 21.47 -15.00 -18.21
N TYR A 74 22.51 -15.83 -18.02
CA TYR A 74 22.52 -17.24 -18.46
C TYR A 74 21.40 -18.09 -17.83
N ARG A 75 20.90 -17.70 -16.65
CA ARG A 75 19.79 -18.38 -15.96
C ARG A 75 18.43 -17.72 -16.17
N ALA A 76 18.26 -16.83 -17.16
CA ALA A 76 16.98 -16.20 -17.45
C ALA A 76 15.87 -17.26 -17.64
N GLY A 77 14.69 -17.01 -17.05
CA GLY A 77 13.57 -17.93 -17.03
C GLY A 77 13.65 -19.03 -15.95
N LYS A 78 14.79 -19.26 -15.30
CA LYS A 78 14.89 -20.17 -14.15
C LYS A 78 14.34 -19.49 -12.89
N GLN A 79 13.76 -20.30 -12.01
CA GLN A 79 13.28 -19.87 -10.71
C GLN A 79 14.38 -20.04 -9.67
N PHE A 80 14.46 -19.11 -8.73
CA PHE A 80 15.39 -19.13 -7.60
C PHE A 80 14.69 -18.57 -6.36
N TRP A 81 15.18 -18.92 -5.18
CA TRP A 81 14.73 -18.32 -3.93
C TRP A 81 15.48 -17.01 -3.72
N GLY A 82 14.75 -15.90 -3.60
CA GLY A 82 15.29 -14.59 -3.23
C GLY A 82 14.79 -14.16 -1.87
N CYS A 83 15.63 -13.47 -1.09
CA CYS A 83 15.23 -12.90 0.19
C CYS A 83 14.09 -11.88 0.01
N THR A 84 13.09 -11.93 0.90
CA THR A 84 11.98 -10.97 0.96
C THR A 84 12.43 -9.56 1.34
N ARG A 85 13.56 -9.41 2.03
CA ARG A 85 14.13 -8.12 2.46
C ARG A 85 15.01 -7.44 1.42
N TYR A 86 15.02 -7.87 0.16
CA TYR A 86 15.73 -7.13 -0.89
C TYR A 86 15.17 -5.69 -1.00
N PRO A 87 16.00 -4.63 -1.11
CA PRO A 87 17.45 -4.61 -1.41
C PRO A 87 18.40 -4.68 -0.21
N THR A 88 17.89 -4.65 1.03
CA THR A 88 18.74 -4.63 2.24
C THR A 88 19.39 -5.98 2.52
N CYS A 89 18.76 -7.07 2.09
CA CYS A 89 19.38 -8.40 2.04
C CYS A 89 19.33 -8.96 0.61
N ARG A 90 20.49 -9.33 0.06
CA ARG A 90 20.65 -9.87 -1.29
C ARG A 90 20.79 -11.40 -1.32
N GLY A 91 20.38 -12.08 -0.25
CA GLY A 91 20.52 -13.52 -0.14
C GLY A 91 19.67 -14.26 -1.16
N THR A 92 20.30 -15.18 -1.88
CA THR A 92 19.67 -16.04 -2.89
C THR A 92 20.02 -17.51 -2.63
N ARG A 93 19.11 -18.41 -3.01
CA ARG A 93 19.29 -19.85 -2.92
C ARG A 93 18.67 -20.52 -4.15
N ASN A 94 19.32 -21.57 -4.64
CA ASN A 94 19.01 -22.23 -5.90
C ASN A 94 18.23 -23.50 -5.61
#